data_AF-A0A2N2MQB8-F1
#
_entry.id   AF-A0A2N2MQB8-F1
#
_cell.length_a   1.000
_cell.length_b   1.000
_cell.length_c   1.000
_cell.angle_alpha   90.00
_cell.angle_beta   90.00
_cell.angle_gamma   90.00
#
_symmetry.space_group_name_H-M   'P 1'
#
loop_
_entity.id
_entity.type
_entity.pdbx_description
1 polymer ?
#
loop_
_entity_poly.entity_id
_entity_poly.type
_entity_poly.pdbx_seq_one_letter_code
_entity_poly.pdbx_strand_id
1 'polypeptide(L)'
;MSATIPTGDNTLLTETLPERKIGWFERFLGPENFRIVKGLVKTPASIMGFSLIFLFVLIAIFAPVIAPPVGNDPYKIPRDGFSAEPKPMGAEWKKNVPDIPFWYTPLTGQDKWVHIFGTAQGQYDIFYGIIWGTRTAFKTGLIVVIATFLIGVIVGSVSAYYGKWVDNIIMRVVDVFMTLPFILAALIMAAVLTPMMGRSLVPSILALIAFGWMGYSRIIRGDILSV
;
A
#
# COMPACT_ATOMS: atom_id res chain seq x y z
N MET A 1 -24.24 56.76 -36.34
CA MET A 1 -24.12 55.34 -35.99
C MET A 1 -24.03 55.24 -34.49
N SER A 2 -25.12 54.85 -33.82
CA SER A 2 -25.16 54.68 -32.36
C SER A 2 -24.70 53.27 -32.03
N ALA A 3 -23.64 53.15 -31.22
CA ALA A 3 -23.13 51.88 -30.74
C ALA A 3 -24.01 51.40 -29.58
N THR A 4 -24.72 50.29 -29.77
CA THR A 4 -25.42 49.59 -28.70
C THR A 4 -24.37 48.94 -27.78
N ILE A 5 -24.13 49.57 -26.63
CA ILE A 5 -23.39 48.93 -25.53
C ILE A 5 -24.30 47.82 -25.00
N PRO A 6 -23.89 46.54 -25.04
CA PRO A 6 -24.71 45.48 -24.46
C PRO A 6 -24.76 45.70 -22.96
N THR A 7 -25.88 46.18 -22.45
CA THR A 7 -26.22 46.16 -21.03
C THR A 7 -26.36 44.69 -20.65
N GLY A 8 -25.30 44.13 -20.06
CA GLY A 8 -25.28 42.78 -19.52
C GLY A 8 -26.23 42.69 -18.33
N ASP A 9 -27.49 42.40 -18.62
CA ASP A 9 -28.48 42.08 -17.60
C ASP A 9 -28.21 40.66 -17.09
N ASN A 10 -27.44 40.58 -16.00
CA ASN A 10 -27.02 39.32 -15.40
C ASN A 10 -28.20 38.52 -14.82
N THR A 11 -29.40 39.11 -14.72
CA THR A 11 -30.62 38.42 -14.27
C THR A 11 -31.01 37.26 -15.19
N LEU A 12 -30.76 37.41 -16.50
CA LEU A 12 -31.00 36.38 -17.51
C LEU A 12 -30.05 35.17 -17.37
N LEU A 13 -28.86 35.34 -16.78
CA LEU A 13 -27.91 34.24 -16.55
C LEU A 13 -28.36 33.35 -15.39
N THR A 14 -28.98 33.95 -14.36
CA THR A 14 -29.56 33.23 -13.21
C THR A 14 -30.80 32.43 -13.57
N GLU A 15 -31.63 32.90 -14.52
CA GLU A 15 -32.82 32.15 -14.98
C GLU A 15 -32.48 31.00 -15.94
N THR A 16 -31.36 31.09 -16.66
CA THR A 16 -30.97 30.12 -17.69
C THR A 16 -30.03 29.02 -17.20
N LEU A 17 -29.27 29.25 -16.12
CA LEU A 17 -28.42 28.23 -15.51
C LEU A 17 -29.17 27.55 -14.36
N PRO A 18 -29.50 26.25 -14.45
CA PRO A 18 -30.11 25.54 -13.34
C PRO A 18 -29.19 25.62 -12.12
N GLU A 19 -29.70 26.15 -11.00
CA GLU A 19 -28.96 26.19 -9.73
C GLU A 19 -28.51 24.77 -9.39
N ARG A 20 -27.20 24.53 -9.54
CA ARG A 20 -26.60 23.24 -9.25
C ARG A 20 -26.70 23.02 -7.75
N LYS A 21 -27.60 22.12 -7.33
CA LYS A 21 -27.70 21.69 -5.93
C LYS A 21 -26.38 21.05 -5.49
N ILE A 22 -25.59 21.80 -4.74
CA ILE A 22 -24.32 21.35 -4.17
C ILE A 22 -24.65 20.35 -3.07
N GLY A 23 -24.28 19.08 -3.28
CA GLY A 23 -24.46 18.03 -2.28
C GLY A 23 -23.62 18.28 -1.03
N TRP A 24 -24.01 17.70 0.10
CA TRP A 24 -23.26 17.81 1.36
C TRP A 24 -21.78 17.42 1.21
N PHE A 25 -21.50 16.38 0.43
CA PHE A 25 -20.14 15.90 0.18
C PHE A 25 -19.28 16.91 -0.62
N GLU A 26 -19.89 17.64 -1.55
CA GLU A 26 -19.19 18.67 -2.32
C GLU A 26 -18.95 19.94 -1.49
N ARG A 27 -19.85 20.27 -0.56
CA ARG A 27 -19.64 21.37 0.40
C ARG A 27 -18.47 21.07 1.36
N PHE A 28 -18.32 19.82 1.79
CA PHE A 28 -17.25 19.41 2.69
C PHE A 28 -15.87 19.42 2.04
N LEU A 29 -15.76 18.87 0.83
CA LEU A 29 -14.48 18.78 0.12
C LEU A 29 -14.07 20.09 -0.56
N GLY A 30 -15.03 20.95 -0.90
CA GLY A 30 -14.82 22.08 -1.78
C GLY A 30 -14.88 21.67 -3.27
N PRO A 31 -15.17 22.62 -4.16
CA PRO A 31 -15.47 22.33 -5.57
C PRO A 31 -14.27 21.72 -6.32
N GLU A 32 -13.04 22.10 -5.97
CA GLU A 32 -11.83 21.60 -6.61
C GLU A 32 -11.53 20.15 -6.23
N ASN A 33 -11.46 19.85 -4.94
CA ASN A 33 -11.24 18.48 -4.44
C ASN A 33 -12.36 17.54 -4.90
N PHE A 34 -13.61 18.01 -4.94
CA PHE A 34 -14.72 17.23 -5.45
C PHE A 34 -14.53 16.86 -6.94
N ARG A 35 -14.01 17.77 -7.77
CA ARG A 35 -13.69 17.47 -9.18
C ARG A 35 -12.59 16.42 -9.29
N ILE A 36 -11.55 16.50 -8.47
CA ILE A 36 -10.46 15.53 -8.44
C ILE A 36 -10.98 14.14 -8.04
N VAL A 37 -11.73 14.06 -6.93
CA VAL A 37 -12.33 12.80 -6.45
C VAL A 37 -13.30 12.23 -7.47
N LYS A 38 -14.15 13.06 -8.09
CA LYS A 38 -15.07 12.63 -9.14
C LYS A 38 -14.34 12.16 -10.40
N GLY A 39 -13.20 12.79 -10.74
CA GLY A 39 -12.33 12.33 -11.82
C GLY A 39 -11.76 10.95 -11.53
N LEU A 40 -11.26 10.76 -10.30
CA LEU A 40 -10.66 9.52 -9.83
C LEU A 40 -11.63 8.33 -9.80
N VAL A 41 -12.92 8.56 -9.50
CA VAL A 41 -13.94 7.49 -9.49
C VAL A 41 -14.49 7.24 -10.90
N LYS A 42 -14.24 8.12 -11.88
CA LYS A 42 -14.72 7.95 -13.26
C LYS A 42 -13.72 7.29 -14.19
N THR A 43 -12.43 7.34 -13.87
CA THR A 43 -11.37 6.73 -14.68
C THR A 43 -11.32 5.22 -14.47
N PRO A 44 -11.42 4.38 -15.52
CA PRO A 44 -11.45 2.93 -15.38
C PRO A 44 -10.18 2.39 -14.72
N ALA A 45 -9.02 2.97 -15.03
CA ALA A 45 -7.74 2.63 -14.40
C ALA A 45 -7.74 2.84 -12.88
N SER A 46 -8.33 3.95 -12.43
CA SER A 46 -8.42 4.27 -11.00
C SER A 46 -9.41 3.35 -10.29
N ILE A 47 -10.57 3.07 -10.90
CA ILE A 47 -11.53 2.10 -10.34
C ILE A 47 -10.86 0.74 -10.16
N MET A 48 -10.11 0.25 -11.15
CA MET A 48 -9.38 -1.02 -11.05
C MET A 48 -8.37 -1.00 -9.89
N GLY A 49 -7.60 0.08 -9.75
CA GLY A 49 -6.64 0.25 -8.66
C GLY A 49 -7.29 0.27 -7.27
N PHE A 50 -8.35 1.07 -7.09
CA PHE A 50 -9.09 1.10 -5.82
C PHE A 50 -9.76 -0.22 -5.50
N SER A 51 -10.32 -0.90 -6.51
CA SER A 51 -10.92 -2.22 -6.33
C SER A 51 -9.88 -3.26 -5.91
N LEU A 52 -8.68 -3.22 -6.48
CA LEU A 52 -7.57 -4.10 -6.10
C LEU A 52 -7.10 -3.85 -4.66
N ILE A 53 -6.91 -2.58 -4.29
CA ILE A 53 -6.52 -2.22 -2.91
C ILE A 53 -7.62 -2.66 -1.93
N PHE A 54 -8.88 -2.38 -2.25
CA PHE A 54 -10.02 -2.78 -1.44
C PHE A 54 -10.08 -4.29 -1.26
N LEU A 55 -9.89 -5.07 -2.33
CA LEU A 55 -9.81 -6.53 -2.28
C LEU A 55 -8.73 -7.00 -1.29
N PHE A 56 -7.51 -6.47 -1.38
CA PHE A 56 -6.45 -6.90 -0.48
C PHE A 56 -6.67 -6.45 0.97
N VAL A 57 -7.29 -5.28 1.19
CA VAL A 57 -7.68 -4.83 2.54
C VAL A 57 -8.72 -5.78 3.13
N LEU A 58 -9.71 -6.21 2.33
CA LEU A 58 -10.67 -7.22 2.76
C LEU A 58 -9.98 -8.53 3.11
N ILE A 59 -9.06 -9.01 2.28
CA ILE A 59 -8.28 -10.23 2.58
C ILE A 59 -7.49 -10.07 3.89
N ALA A 60 -6.85 -8.93 4.12
CA ALA A 60 -6.10 -8.66 5.34
C ALA A 60 -6.98 -8.64 6.61
N ILE A 61 -8.18 -8.07 6.52
CA ILE A 61 -9.15 -7.97 7.63
C ILE A 61 -9.75 -9.35 7.92
N PHE A 62 -10.20 -10.04 6.87
CA PHE A 62 -10.85 -11.35 6.96
C PHE A 62 -9.85 -12.51 6.99
N ALA A 63 -8.54 -12.25 7.09
CA ALA A 63 -7.52 -13.28 7.16
C ALA A 63 -7.79 -14.37 8.23
N PRO A 64 -8.23 -14.05 9.47
CA PRO A 64 -8.53 -15.09 10.48
C PRO A 64 -9.73 -15.98 10.13
N VAL A 65 -10.63 -15.47 9.28
CA VAL A 65 -11.85 -16.17 8.85
C VAL A 65 -11.60 -16.98 7.59
N ILE A 66 -10.75 -16.46 6.69
CA ILE A 66 -10.33 -17.15 5.48
C ILE A 66 -9.33 -18.26 5.83
N ALA A 67 -8.31 -17.95 6.63
CA ALA A 67 -7.33 -18.94 7.08
C ALA A 67 -7.27 -18.95 8.62
N PRO A 68 -8.05 -19.83 9.29
CA PRO A 68 -8.04 -19.95 10.75
C PRO A 68 -6.62 -20.10 11.32
N PRO A 69 -6.27 -19.36 12.39
CA PRO A 69 -4.92 -19.31 12.90
C PRO A 69 -4.45 -20.68 13.42
N VAL A 70 -3.20 -21.05 13.09
CA VAL A 70 -2.61 -22.31 13.53
C VAL A 70 -1.58 -22.08 14.63
N GLY A 71 -1.79 -22.71 15.79
CA GLY A 71 -0.87 -22.65 16.92
C GLY A 71 -0.84 -21.28 17.61
N ASN A 72 0.25 -20.99 18.33
CA ASN A 72 0.32 -19.81 19.21
C ASN A 72 0.57 -18.49 18.47
N ASP A 73 1.17 -18.54 17.27
CA ASP A 73 1.54 -17.35 16.50
C ASP A 73 1.01 -17.46 15.07
N PRO A 74 -0.08 -16.76 14.74
CA PRO A 74 -0.71 -16.84 13.43
C PRO A 74 0.17 -16.37 12.27
N TYR A 75 1.20 -15.57 12.54
CA TYR A 75 2.09 -15.05 11.50
C TYR A 75 3.18 -16.04 11.09
N LYS A 76 3.30 -17.17 11.80
CA LYS A 76 4.17 -18.26 11.40
C LYS A 76 3.42 -19.17 10.45
N ILE A 77 3.93 -19.29 9.23
CA ILE A 77 3.34 -20.17 8.23
C ILE A 77 3.41 -21.62 8.78
N PRO A 78 2.27 -22.31 8.90
CA PRO A 78 2.22 -23.69 9.33
C PRO A 78 2.96 -24.59 8.32
N ARG A 79 3.63 -25.61 8.87
CA ARG A 79 4.38 -26.59 8.11
C ARG A 79 3.77 -27.98 8.27
N ASP A 80 3.56 -28.68 7.17
CA ASP A 80 3.01 -30.03 7.15
C ASP A 80 4.10 -31.12 7.05
N GLY A 81 5.20 -30.87 7.77
CA GLY A 81 6.37 -31.73 7.95
C GLY A 81 7.70 -31.00 7.69
N PHE A 82 8.73 -31.76 7.30
CA PHE A 82 10.10 -31.27 7.08
C PHE A 82 10.71 -31.78 5.77
N SER A 83 9.90 -32.39 4.89
CA SER A 83 10.43 -32.83 3.59
C SER A 83 10.84 -31.62 2.75
N ALA A 84 11.91 -31.79 1.97
CA ALA A 84 12.26 -30.83 0.93
C ALA A 84 11.24 -30.86 -0.22
N GLU A 85 10.53 -31.97 -0.39
CA GLU A 85 9.56 -32.14 -1.47
C GLU A 85 8.26 -31.36 -1.19
N PRO A 86 7.87 -30.44 -2.08
CA PRO A 86 6.59 -29.76 -2.00
C PRO A 86 5.44 -30.73 -2.28
N LYS A 87 4.31 -30.53 -1.59
CA LYS A 87 3.08 -31.30 -1.84
C LYS A 87 2.25 -30.63 -2.92
N PRO A 88 1.54 -31.41 -3.75
CA PRO A 88 0.66 -30.87 -4.77
C PRO A 88 -0.54 -30.15 -4.14
N MET A 89 -1.21 -29.34 -4.95
CA MET A 89 -2.51 -28.77 -4.62
C MET A 89 -3.53 -29.88 -4.27
N GLY A 90 -4.35 -29.64 -3.26
CA GLY A 90 -5.35 -30.60 -2.77
C GLY A 90 -4.78 -31.71 -1.88
N ALA A 91 -3.48 -31.72 -1.58
CA ALA A 91 -2.91 -32.67 -0.63
C ALA A 91 -3.50 -32.49 0.77
N GLU A 92 -3.76 -33.59 1.47
CA GLU A 92 -4.28 -33.57 2.83
C GLU A 92 -3.23 -33.09 3.84
N TRP A 93 -3.67 -32.28 4.81
CA TRP A 93 -2.86 -31.92 5.95
C TRP A 93 -2.64 -33.14 6.85
N LYS A 94 -1.38 -33.44 7.19
CA LYS A 94 -1.03 -34.53 8.11
C LYS A 94 -0.75 -34.05 9.52
N LYS A 95 -0.26 -32.82 9.69
CA LYS A 95 0.19 -32.23 10.96
C LYS A 95 -0.30 -30.80 11.12
N ASN A 96 -0.74 -30.45 12.33
CA ASN A 96 -1.24 -29.11 12.68
C ASN A 96 -2.34 -28.64 11.71
N VAL A 97 -3.31 -29.52 11.46
CA VAL A 97 -4.46 -29.20 10.62
C VAL A 97 -5.17 -28.00 11.24
N PRO A 98 -5.41 -26.91 10.50
CA PRO A 98 -6.17 -25.81 11.05
C PRO A 98 -7.66 -26.14 11.08
N ASP A 99 -8.44 -25.36 11.82
CA ASP A 99 -9.89 -25.48 11.85
C ASP A 99 -10.49 -25.24 10.47
N ILE A 100 -11.54 -26.00 10.13
CA ILE A 100 -12.21 -25.88 8.83
C ILE A 100 -12.99 -24.57 8.83
N PRO A 101 -12.71 -23.64 7.91
CA PRO A 101 -13.47 -22.41 7.85
C PRO A 101 -14.88 -22.67 7.33
N PHE A 102 -15.85 -21.85 7.76
CA PHE A 102 -17.28 -22.05 7.46
C PHE A 102 -17.61 -22.12 5.96
N TRP A 103 -16.77 -21.53 5.11
CA TRP A 103 -16.96 -21.46 3.66
C TRP A 103 -16.35 -22.67 2.92
N TYR A 104 -15.57 -23.51 3.61
CA TYR A 104 -14.90 -24.65 3.00
C TYR A 104 -15.73 -25.92 3.20
N THR A 105 -16.41 -26.35 2.14
CA THR A 105 -17.01 -27.69 2.09
C THR A 105 -16.02 -28.66 1.47
N PRO A 106 -15.60 -29.73 2.17
CA PRO A 106 -14.70 -30.72 1.59
C PRO A 106 -15.43 -31.48 0.49
N LEU A 107 -15.11 -31.17 -0.77
CA LEU A 107 -15.62 -31.89 -1.96
C LEU A 107 -15.20 -33.36 -1.98
N THR A 108 -14.18 -33.73 -1.19
CA THR A 108 -13.60 -35.07 -1.08
C THR A 108 -14.34 -35.99 -0.11
N GLY A 109 -15.40 -35.53 0.57
CA GLY A 109 -16.16 -36.35 1.52
C GLY A 109 -15.40 -36.73 2.79
N GLN A 110 -14.25 -36.11 3.05
CA GLN A 110 -13.51 -36.22 4.29
C GLN A 110 -13.60 -34.89 5.07
N ASP A 111 -13.87 -34.94 6.37
CA ASP A 111 -13.95 -33.76 7.26
C ASP A 111 -12.58 -33.14 7.57
N LYS A 112 -11.70 -32.97 6.57
CA LYS A 112 -10.34 -32.49 6.74
C LYS A 112 -10.01 -31.37 5.76
N TRP A 113 -9.30 -30.37 6.26
CA TRP A 113 -8.80 -29.29 5.41
C TRP A 113 -7.67 -29.83 4.49
N VAL A 114 -7.47 -29.20 3.33
CA VAL A 114 -6.45 -29.57 2.32
C VAL A 114 -5.58 -28.37 1.97
N HIS A 115 -4.39 -28.62 1.43
CA HIS A 115 -3.50 -27.60 0.91
C HIS A 115 -4.03 -27.03 -0.41
N ILE A 116 -4.86 -25.98 -0.35
CA ILE A 116 -5.54 -25.39 -1.53
C ILE A 116 -4.57 -25.06 -2.66
N PHE A 117 -3.41 -24.47 -2.35
CA PHE A 117 -2.37 -24.13 -3.31
C PHE A 117 -1.12 -25.02 -3.22
N GLY A 118 -1.20 -26.13 -2.47
CA GLY A 118 -0.04 -26.97 -2.18
C GLY A 118 0.91 -26.32 -1.17
N THR A 119 2.11 -26.91 -1.05
CA THR A 119 3.14 -26.42 -0.11
C THR A 119 4.40 -26.00 -0.83
N ALA A 120 5.13 -25.03 -0.27
CA ALA A 120 6.48 -24.69 -0.72
C ALA A 120 7.52 -25.72 -0.22
N GLN A 121 8.78 -25.53 -0.62
CA GLN A 121 9.92 -26.29 -0.09
C GLN A 121 9.97 -26.19 1.44
N GLY A 122 10.16 -27.32 2.14
CA GLY A 122 10.05 -27.38 3.60
C GLY A 122 8.61 -27.51 4.11
N GLN A 123 7.65 -27.80 3.22
CA GLN A 123 6.24 -28.10 3.51
C GLN A 123 5.46 -26.94 4.16
N TYR A 124 5.83 -25.70 3.87
CA TYR A 124 5.05 -24.52 4.26
C TYR A 124 3.81 -24.36 3.39
N ASP A 125 2.64 -24.18 4.00
CA ASP A 125 1.40 -23.99 3.23
C ASP A 125 1.36 -22.62 2.53
N ILE A 126 1.19 -22.66 1.20
CA ILE A 126 1.24 -21.46 0.35
C ILE A 126 -0.01 -20.60 0.55
N PHE A 127 -1.19 -21.23 0.66
CA PHE A 127 -2.46 -20.51 0.81
C PHE A 127 -2.50 -19.68 2.10
N TYR A 128 -2.19 -20.31 3.23
CA TYR A 128 -2.07 -19.68 4.53
C TYR A 128 -1.03 -18.55 4.49
N GLY A 129 0.12 -18.80 3.87
CA GLY A 129 1.18 -17.81 3.70
C GLY A 129 0.74 -16.57 2.92
N ILE A 130 -0.07 -16.73 1.86
CA ILE A 130 -0.61 -15.61 1.08
C ILE A 130 -1.62 -14.81 1.90
N ILE A 131 -2.57 -15.48 2.57
CA ILE A 131 -3.64 -14.83 3.33
C ILE A 131 -3.08 -14.06 4.54
N TRP A 132 -2.30 -14.72 5.41
CA TRP A 132 -1.68 -14.07 6.56
C TRP A 132 -0.55 -13.11 6.17
N GLY A 133 0.16 -13.42 5.08
CA GLY A 133 1.17 -12.55 4.50
C GLY A 133 0.59 -11.22 4.01
N THR A 134 -0.62 -11.22 3.44
CA THR A 134 -1.31 -9.99 3.03
C THR A 134 -1.49 -9.03 4.20
N ARG A 135 -1.95 -9.53 5.36
CA ARG A 135 -2.10 -8.71 6.57
C ARG A 135 -0.78 -8.08 7.03
N THR A 136 0.28 -8.87 7.03
CA THR A 136 1.62 -8.39 7.37
C THR A 136 2.13 -7.35 6.38
N ALA A 137 2.00 -7.61 5.08
CA ALA A 137 2.44 -6.71 4.00
C ALA A 137 1.73 -5.35 4.03
N PHE A 138 0.42 -5.32 4.32
CA PHE A 138 -0.31 -4.06 4.49
C PHE A 138 0.19 -3.25 5.68
N LYS A 139 0.38 -3.92 6.83
CA LYS A 139 0.88 -3.25 8.03
C LYS A 139 2.27 -2.67 7.82
N THR A 140 3.21 -3.46 7.28
CA THR A 140 4.58 -3.01 7.04
C THR A 140 4.65 -1.95 5.95
N GLY A 141 3.92 -2.14 4.84
CA GLY A 141 3.85 -1.19 3.74
C GLY A 141 3.34 0.18 4.18
N LEU A 142 2.27 0.22 4.99
CA LEU A 142 1.71 1.48 5.49
C LEU A 142 2.72 2.23 6.38
N ILE A 143 3.41 1.51 7.28
CA ILE A 143 4.44 2.10 8.15
C ILE A 143 5.56 2.70 7.32
N VAL A 144 6.08 1.95 6.34
CA VAL A 144 7.18 2.40 5.48
C VAL A 144 6.75 3.61 4.65
N VAL A 145 5.58 3.58 4.02
CA VAL A 145 5.09 4.68 3.19
C VAL A 145 4.90 5.96 4.01
N ILE A 146 4.25 5.89 5.17
CA ILE A 146 4.03 7.07 6.02
C ILE A 146 5.38 7.64 6.50
N ALA A 147 6.29 6.80 6.98
CA ALA A 147 7.57 7.26 7.49
C ALA A 147 8.44 7.88 6.39
N THR A 148 8.55 7.22 5.23
CA THR A 148 9.32 7.73 4.09
C THR A 148 8.73 9.02 3.53
N PHE A 149 7.41 9.11 3.46
CA PHE A 149 6.70 10.33 3.07
C PHE A 149 7.01 11.47 4.04
N LEU A 150 6.86 11.26 5.35
CA LEU A 150 7.13 12.30 6.35
C LEU A 150 8.58 12.80 6.31
N ILE A 151 9.54 11.89 6.23
CA ILE A 151 10.96 12.25 6.07
C ILE A 151 11.17 13.02 4.78
N GLY A 152 10.58 12.56 3.67
CA GLY A 152 10.66 13.22 2.38
C GLY A 152 10.09 14.64 2.41
N VAL A 153 8.91 14.83 3.00
CA VAL A 153 8.28 16.15 3.16
C VAL A 153 9.17 17.07 3.98
N ILE A 154 9.68 16.61 5.12
CA ILE A 154 10.56 17.43 5.97
C ILE A 154 11.81 17.83 5.22
N VAL A 155 12.54 16.86 4.64
CA VAL A 155 13.81 17.12 3.95
C VAL A 155 13.61 17.99 2.71
N GLY A 156 12.59 17.69 1.89
CA GLY A 156 12.25 18.47 0.69
C GLY A 156 11.83 19.90 1.03
N SER A 157 11.00 20.07 2.06
CA SER A 157 10.56 21.40 2.51
C SER A 157 11.71 22.22 3.06
N VAL A 158 12.60 21.62 3.86
CA VAL A 158 13.79 22.31 4.38
C VAL A 158 14.72 22.73 3.23
N SER A 159 14.97 21.86 2.26
CA SER A 159 15.82 22.20 1.12
C SER A 159 15.22 23.32 0.27
N ALA A 160 13.91 23.28 -0.02
CA ALA A 160 13.24 24.32 -0.80
C ALA A 160 13.14 25.66 -0.05
N TYR A 161 12.85 25.64 1.26
CA TYR A 161 12.65 26.85 2.07
C TYR A 161 13.93 27.68 2.22
N TYR A 162 15.06 27.04 2.58
CA TYR A 162 16.32 27.77 2.77
C TYR A 162 17.04 28.07 1.46
N GLY A 163 16.86 27.22 0.43
CA GLY A 163 17.43 27.41 -0.89
C GLY A 163 18.97 27.46 -0.92
N LYS A 164 19.50 27.97 -2.04
CA LYS A 164 20.93 28.28 -2.26
C LYS A 164 21.86 27.12 -1.89
N TRP A 165 22.69 27.29 -0.87
CA TRP A 165 23.72 26.30 -0.51
C TRP A 165 23.14 25.13 0.31
N VAL A 166 22.16 25.39 1.16
CA VAL A 166 21.48 24.35 1.96
C VAL A 166 20.80 23.35 1.04
N ASP A 167 20.06 23.88 0.05
CA ASP A 167 19.43 23.07 -0.98
C ASP A 167 20.44 22.20 -1.74
N ASN A 168 21.54 22.81 -2.20
CA ASN A 168 22.61 22.08 -2.88
C ASN A 168 23.18 20.96 -2.02
N ILE A 169 23.52 21.21 -0.75
CA ILE A 169 24.08 20.16 0.12
C ILE A 169 23.09 19.01 0.30
N ILE A 170 21.84 19.31 0.65
CA ILE A 170 20.82 18.28 0.89
C ILE A 170 20.59 17.47 -0.39
N MET A 171 20.43 18.13 -1.53
CA MET A 171 20.22 17.44 -2.79
C MET A 171 21.43 16.61 -3.23
N ARG A 172 22.65 17.01 -2.88
CA ARG A 172 23.85 16.16 -3.10
C ARG A 172 23.83 14.91 -2.25
N VAL A 173 23.40 15.00 -1.00
CA VAL A 173 23.20 13.80 -0.16
C VAL A 173 22.14 12.90 -0.80
N VAL A 174 21.00 13.45 -1.24
CA VAL A 174 19.96 12.69 -1.93
C VAL A 174 20.50 12.03 -3.21
N ASP A 175 21.26 12.76 -4.03
CA ASP A 175 21.91 12.23 -5.24
C ASP A 175 22.79 11.03 -4.92
N VAL A 176 23.65 11.12 -3.89
CA VAL A 176 24.55 10.05 -3.48
C VAL A 176 23.76 8.79 -3.10
N PHE A 177 22.72 8.92 -2.30
CA PHE A 177 21.92 7.75 -1.91
C PHE A 177 21.14 7.16 -3.11
N MET A 178 20.69 7.99 -4.07
CA MET A 178 19.99 7.52 -5.28
C MET A 178 20.91 6.83 -6.28
N THR A 179 22.24 7.00 -6.17
CA THR A 179 23.17 6.22 -7.00
C THR A 179 23.16 4.74 -6.66
N LEU A 180 22.76 4.39 -5.44
CA LEU A 180 22.65 3.00 -5.00
C LEU A 180 21.34 2.38 -5.53
N PRO A 181 21.39 1.16 -6.10
CA PRO A 181 20.17 0.46 -6.49
C PRO A 181 19.28 0.20 -5.27
N PHE A 182 18.08 0.80 -5.24
CA PHE A 182 17.20 0.87 -4.06
C PHE A 182 16.98 -0.50 -3.39
N ILE A 183 16.59 -1.51 -4.16
CA ILE A 183 16.30 -2.85 -3.62
C ILE A 183 17.57 -3.49 -3.04
N LEU A 184 18.73 -3.31 -3.69
CA LEU A 184 19.99 -3.88 -3.21
C LEU A 184 20.44 -3.19 -1.92
N ALA A 185 20.38 -1.86 -1.86
CA ALA A 185 20.76 -1.10 -0.67
C ALA A 185 19.87 -1.48 0.53
N ALA A 186 18.55 -1.56 0.32
CA ALA A 186 17.62 -1.97 1.35
C ALA A 186 17.85 -3.43 1.80
N LEU A 187 18.10 -4.35 0.87
CA LEU A 187 18.36 -5.74 1.20
C LEU A 187 19.66 -5.92 1.99
N ILE A 188 20.75 -5.27 1.57
CA ILE A 188 22.04 -5.32 2.26
C ILE A 188 21.90 -4.75 3.67
N MET A 189 21.26 -3.60 3.83
CA MET A 189 21.05 -3.00 5.14
C MET A 189 20.17 -3.89 6.03
N ALA A 190 19.09 -4.46 5.50
CA ALA A 190 18.26 -5.40 6.24
C ALA A 190 19.05 -6.65 6.67
N ALA A 191 19.89 -7.19 5.79
CA ALA A 191 20.75 -8.34 6.09
C ALA A 191 21.78 -8.03 7.18
N VAL A 192 22.38 -6.84 7.14
CA VAL A 192 23.33 -6.36 8.17
C VAL A 192 22.64 -6.11 9.52
N LEU A 193 21.40 -5.62 9.52
CA LEU A 193 20.63 -5.38 10.74
C LEU A 193 20.04 -6.66 11.36
N THR A 194 19.86 -7.72 10.57
CA THR A 194 19.22 -8.97 11.03
C THR A 194 19.95 -9.66 12.19
N PRO A 195 21.30 -9.80 12.19
CA PRO A 195 22.03 -10.36 13.33
C PRO A 195 21.88 -9.56 14.63
N MET A 196 21.71 -8.24 14.53
CA MET A 196 21.62 -7.35 15.70
C MET A 196 20.21 -7.29 16.29
N MET A 197 19.18 -7.31 15.45
CA MET A 197 17.79 -7.11 15.86
C MET A 197 16.96 -8.40 15.83
N GLY A 198 17.57 -9.53 15.44
CA GLY A 198 16.91 -10.81 15.28
C GLY A 198 16.12 -10.95 13.98
N ARG A 199 15.63 -12.17 13.72
CA ARG A 199 14.81 -12.50 12.55
C ARG A 199 13.38 -11.95 12.73
N SER A 200 13.20 -10.67 12.45
CA SER A 200 11.91 -9.98 12.50
C SER A 200 11.68 -9.12 11.25
N LEU A 201 10.53 -8.45 11.18
CA LEU A 201 10.20 -7.49 10.11
C LEU A 201 10.89 -6.13 10.30
N VAL A 202 11.46 -5.87 11.48
CA VAL A 202 12.03 -4.56 11.83
C VAL A 202 13.24 -4.19 10.95
N PRO A 203 14.22 -5.08 10.70
CA PRO A 203 15.35 -4.79 9.82
C PRO A 203 14.94 -4.33 8.42
N SER A 204 13.96 -4.99 7.82
CA SER A 204 13.49 -4.65 6.48
C SER A 204 12.70 -3.35 6.45
N ILE A 205 11.86 -3.07 7.46
CA ILE A 205 11.16 -1.79 7.59
C ILE A 205 12.16 -0.64 7.69
N LEU A 206 13.16 -0.74 8.58
CA LEU A 206 14.15 0.31 8.78
C LEU A 206 14.99 0.55 7.52
N ALA A 207 15.39 -0.51 6.84
CA ALA A 207 16.14 -0.41 5.60
C ALA A 207 15.32 0.28 4.49
N LEU A 208 14.05 -0.09 4.32
CA LEU A 208 13.17 0.57 3.35
C LEU A 208 12.93 2.04 3.70
N ILE A 209 12.80 2.38 4.99
CA ILE A 209 12.66 3.77 5.43
C ILE A 209 13.92 4.57 5.13
N ALA A 210 15.10 4.02 5.43
CA ALA A 210 16.38 4.69 5.26
C ALA A 210 16.65 5.12 3.80
N PHE A 211 16.14 4.37 2.82
CA PHE A 211 16.32 4.66 1.39
C PHE A 211 15.05 5.16 0.68
N GLY A 212 13.86 5.01 1.26
CA GLY A 212 12.60 5.32 0.54
C GLY A 212 12.23 6.81 0.46
N TRP A 213 12.81 7.66 1.30
CA TRP A 213 12.42 9.07 1.44
C TRP A 213 12.93 9.99 0.32
N MET A 214 13.94 9.56 -0.42
CA MET A 214 14.65 10.38 -1.42
C MET A 214 13.74 10.91 -2.54
N GLY A 215 12.90 10.05 -3.10
CA GLY A 215 11.97 10.40 -4.17
C GLY A 215 10.94 11.44 -3.72
N TYR A 216 10.35 11.22 -2.54
CA TYR A 216 9.41 12.17 -1.93
C TYR A 216 10.07 13.54 -1.68
N SER A 217 11.31 13.56 -1.19
CA SER A 217 12.04 14.81 -0.95
C SER A 217 12.20 15.65 -2.23
N ARG A 218 12.51 15.02 -3.37
CA ARG A 218 12.62 15.72 -4.65
C ARG A 218 11.30 16.25 -5.18
N ILE A 219 10.24 15.46 -5.06
CA ILE A 219 8.89 15.84 -5.50
C ILE A 219 8.44 17.07 -4.71
N ILE A 220 8.47 16.99 -3.38
CA ILE A 220 8.04 18.09 -2.50
C ILE A 220 8.89 19.34 -2.71
N ARG A 221 10.21 19.19 -2.89
CA ARG A 221 11.08 20.31 -3.24
C ARG A 221 10.66 20.96 -4.57
N GLY A 222 10.40 20.15 -5.60
CA GLY A 222 9.97 20.64 -6.91
C GLY A 222 8.65 21.40 -6.86
N ASP A 223 7.68 20.87 -6.09
CA ASP A 223 6.38 21.51 -5.91
C ASP A 223 6.52 22.86 -5.19
N ILE A 224 7.31 22.95 -4.11
CA ILE A 224 7.49 24.20 -3.37
C ILE A 224 8.22 25.25 -4.21
N LEU A 225 9.22 24.86 -4.99
CA LEU A 225 9.95 25.78 -5.88
C LEU A 225 9.15 26.22 -7.11
N SER A 226 8.02 25.56 -7.40
CA SER A 226 7.16 25.90 -8.54
C SER A 226 6.24 27.09 -8.29
N VAL A 227 6.07 27.47 -7.03
CA VAL A 227 5.27 28.61 -6.56
C VAL A 227 6.13 29.88 -6.52
#